data_AF-A0AAV8WWM2-F1
#
_entry.id   AF-A0AAV8WWM2-F1
#
_cell.length_a   1.000
_cell.length_b   1.000
_cell.length_c   1.000
_cell.angle_alpha   90.00
_cell.angle_beta   90.00
_cell.angle_gamma   90.00
#
_symmetry.space_group_name_H-M   'P 1'
#
loop_
_entity.id
_entity.type
_entity.pdbx_description
1 polymer ?
#
loop_
_entity_poly.entity_id
_entity_poly.type
_entity_poly.pdbx_seq_one_letter_code
_entity_poly.pdbx_strand_id
1 'polypeptide(L)'
;MNGEFDMRVKSCVASDGGGHVIQLSDEFGCVLRPKMISRFLKARGADERASVITYAFFHAFKFPDALSVHIKCKVEICRHGCLDHCQLQPEQAGDINPDLSHYINPPGEEG
;
A
#
# COMPACT_ATOMS: atom_id res chain seq x y z
N MET A 1 -12.65 14.35 19.24
CA MET A 1 -12.79 14.91 17.88
C MET A 1 -12.17 13.90 16.93
N ASN A 2 -12.99 13.08 16.28
CA ASN A 2 -12.51 11.94 15.49
C ASN A 2 -12.00 12.46 14.15
N GLY A 3 -10.81 12.04 13.72
CA GLY A 3 -10.22 12.46 12.45
C GLY A 3 -11.17 12.22 11.29
N GLU A 4 -11.70 13.31 10.72
CA GLU A 4 -12.72 13.29 9.66
C GLU A 4 -12.16 12.81 8.31
N PHE A 5 -10.84 12.71 8.18
CA PHE A 5 -10.20 12.27 6.95
C PHE A 5 -9.02 11.36 7.24
N ASP A 6 -8.87 10.37 6.37
CA ASP A 6 -7.83 9.38 6.38
C ASP A 6 -7.31 9.17 4.96
N MET A 7 -6.13 8.56 4.82
CA MET A 7 -5.48 8.35 3.53
C MET A 7 -4.86 6.96 3.45
N ARG A 8 -4.92 6.38 2.24
CA ARG A 8 -4.25 5.13 1.87
C ARG A 8 -3.64 5.25 0.47
N VAL A 9 -2.54 4.54 0.24
CA VAL A 9 -2.03 4.27 -1.11
C VAL A 9 -2.64 2.98 -1.64
N LYS A 10 -3.32 3.05 -2.78
CA LYS A 10 -3.88 1.87 -3.47
C LYS A 10 -2.77 1.16 -4.23
N SER A 11 -2.37 1.72 -5.37
CA SER A 11 -1.38 1.08 -6.26
C SER A 11 -0.19 1.98 -6.55
N CYS A 12 1.00 1.42 -6.63
CA CYS A 12 2.20 2.09 -7.12
C CYS A 12 2.81 1.34 -8.32
N VAL A 13 3.29 2.11 -9.29
CA VAL A 13 4.03 1.62 -10.46
C VAL A 13 5.33 2.40 -10.60
N ALA A 14 6.39 1.70 -11.03
CA ALA A 14 7.63 2.32 -11.49
C ALA A 14 7.72 2.24 -13.01
N SER A 15 8.25 3.28 -13.66
CA SER A 15 8.54 3.25 -15.10
C SER A 15 9.86 3.91 -15.44
N ASP A 16 10.42 3.51 -16.58
CA ASP A 16 11.60 4.16 -17.19
C ASP A 16 11.24 5.41 -18.01
N GLY A 17 9.95 5.69 -18.19
CA GLY A 17 9.44 6.74 -19.08
C GLY A 17 9.36 6.34 -20.56
N GLY A 18 9.92 5.19 -20.95
CA GLY A 18 9.93 4.63 -22.31
C GLY A 18 8.87 3.54 -22.55
N GLY A 19 8.07 3.21 -21.53
CA GLY A 19 6.96 2.26 -21.63
C GLY A 19 7.18 0.97 -20.85
N HIS A 20 8.38 0.73 -20.32
CA HIS A 20 8.59 -0.35 -19.37
C HIS A 20 8.00 0.04 -18.01
N VAL A 21 7.13 -0.82 -17.49
CA VAL A 21 6.43 -0.59 -16.23
C VAL A 21 6.61 -1.79 -15.30
N ILE A 22 6.91 -1.51 -14.03
CA ILE A 22 6.97 -2.51 -12.97
C ILE A 22 5.89 -2.17 -11.95
N GLN A 23 4.98 -3.11 -11.72
CA GLN A 23 3.96 -2.95 -10.69
C GLN A 23 4.55 -3.24 -9.31
N LEU A 24 4.58 -2.22 -8.46
CA LEU A 24 5.17 -2.29 -7.12
C LEU A 24 4.13 -2.72 -6.08
N SER A 25 2.89 -2.28 -6.25
CA SER A 25 1.73 -2.75 -5.47
C SER A 25 0.48 -2.85 -6.33
N ASP A 26 -0.47 -3.69 -5.91
CA ASP A 26 -1.77 -3.86 -6.56
C ASP A 26 -2.77 -2.76 -6.17
N GLU A 27 -4.05 -2.90 -6.52
CA GLU A 27 -5.09 -1.90 -6.21
C GLU A 27 -5.57 -1.88 -4.75
N PHE A 28 -5.17 -2.87 -3.95
CA PHE A 28 -5.50 -2.98 -2.53
C PHE A 28 -4.33 -2.56 -1.62
N GLY A 29 -3.17 -2.23 -2.20
CA GLY A 29 -1.98 -1.86 -1.45
C GLY A 29 -1.11 -3.04 -1.07
N CYS A 30 -1.35 -4.24 -1.62
CA CYS A 30 -0.45 -5.38 -1.42
C CYS A 30 0.84 -5.16 -2.21
N VAL A 31 1.98 -5.35 -1.56
CA VAL A 31 3.30 -5.21 -2.18
C VAL A 31 3.58 -6.42 -3.08
N LEU A 32 3.81 -6.14 -4.37
CA LEU A 32 4.14 -7.16 -5.37
C LEU A 32 5.65 -7.31 -5.58
N ARG A 33 6.45 -6.32 -5.17
CA ARG A 33 7.91 -6.31 -5.33
C ARG A 33 8.62 -5.92 -4.02
N PRO A 34 8.69 -6.82 -3.03
CA PRO A 34 9.26 -6.52 -1.70
C PRO A 34 10.73 -6.11 -1.71
N LYS A 35 11.48 -6.51 -2.75
CA LYS A 35 12.88 -6.10 -2.94
C LYS A 35 13.04 -4.66 -3.43
N MET A 36 11.95 -4.00 -3.84
CA MET A 36 11.95 -2.67 -4.46
C MET A 36 11.18 -1.64 -3.62
N ILE A 37 10.12 -2.07 -2.93
CA ILE A 37 9.32 -1.23 -2.04
C ILE A 37 8.97 -2.02 -0.77
N SER A 38 8.99 -1.35 0.39
CA SER A 38 8.47 -1.91 1.63
C SER A 38 6.94 -1.97 1.62
N ARG A 39 6.37 -2.64 2.63
CA ARG A 39 4.96 -2.41 3.00
C ARG A 39 4.71 -0.94 3.30
N PHE A 40 3.47 -0.51 3.08
CA PHE A 40 3.02 0.81 3.49
C PHE A 40 2.85 0.85 5.00
N LEU A 41 3.29 1.95 5.60
CA LEU A 41 3.18 2.25 7.02
C LEU A 41 2.36 3.53 7.19
N LYS A 42 1.72 3.65 8.34
CA LYS A 42 0.84 4.77 8.65
C LYS A 42 1.21 5.35 10.01
N ALA A 43 1.41 6.66 10.03
CA ALA A 43 1.65 7.43 11.25
C ALA A 43 0.56 8.48 11.41
N ARG A 44 0.13 8.72 12.66
CA ARG A 44 -0.77 9.82 13.02
C ARG A 44 -0.01 10.77 13.95
N GLY A 45 -0.02 12.06 13.63
CA GLY A 45 0.47 13.09 14.55
C GLY A 45 -0.40 13.17 15.82
N ALA A 46 0.21 13.54 16.95
CA ALA A 46 -0.46 13.63 18.25
C ALA A 46 -1.37 14.87 18.41
N ASP A 47 -1.28 15.83 17.50
CA ASP A 47 -1.99 17.11 17.60
C ASP A 47 -3.37 17.11 16.94
N GLU A 48 -4.26 18.00 17.39
CA GLU A 48 -5.64 18.18 16.90
C GLU A 48 -5.77 18.54 15.40
N ARG A 49 -4.64 18.83 14.72
CA ARG A 49 -4.56 19.00 13.26
C ARG A 49 -4.16 17.70 12.54
N ALA A 50 -4.53 16.55 13.11
CA ALA A 50 -4.07 15.21 12.77
C ALA A 50 -3.74 15.00 11.28
N SER A 51 -2.46 15.18 10.93
CA SER A 51 -1.95 14.82 9.62
C SER A 51 -1.70 13.32 9.61
N VAL A 52 -2.51 12.59 8.84
CA VAL A 52 -2.22 11.19 8.54
C VAL A 52 -1.11 11.15 7.51
N ILE A 53 -0.04 10.44 7.82
CA ILE A 53 1.05 10.18 6.88
C ILE A 53 1.04 8.70 6.53
N THR A 54 0.90 8.40 5.25
CA THR A 54 1.14 7.06 4.70
C THR A 54 2.43 7.09 3.91
N TYR A 55 3.35 6.19 4.22
CA TYR A 55 4.67 6.14 3.58
C TYR A 55 5.13 4.70 3.33
N ALA A 56 6.06 4.53 2.40
CA ALA A 56 6.78 3.30 2.16
C ALA A 56 8.24 3.64 1.80
N PHE A 57 9.15 2.70 2.06
CA PHE A 57 10.56 2.85 1.71
C PHE A 57 10.82 2.21 0.35
N PHE A 58 11.48 2.94 -0.54
CA PHE A 58 11.99 2.39 -1.79
C PHE A 58 13.43 1.93 -1.60
N HIS A 59 13.68 0.67 -1.98
CA HIS A 59 15.03 0.15 -2.10
C HIS A 59 15.59 0.58 -3.44
N ALA A 60 16.87 0.96 -3.50
CA ALA A 60 17.47 1.44 -4.74
C ALA A 60 17.41 0.36 -5.84
N PHE A 61 16.85 0.71 -7.00
CA PHE A 61 16.82 -0.12 -8.20
C PHE A 61 16.95 0.75 -9.45
N LYS A 62 17.24 0.12 -10.59
CA LYS A 62 17.24 0.78 -11.90
C LYS A 62 16.66 -0.14 -12.97
N PHE A 63 16.20 0.46 -14.07
CA PHE A 63 15.97 -0.28 -15.30
C PHE A 63 17.32 -0.55 -16.00
N PRO A 64 17.47 -1.65 -16.78
CA PRO A 64 18.72 -1.96 -17.47
C PRO A 64 19.17 -0.83 -18.41
N ASP A 65 18.23 -0.29 -19.17
CA ASP A 65 18.48 0.64 -20.28
C ASP A 65 18.20 2.11 -19.94
N ALA A 66 17.79 2.42 -18.70
CA ALA A 66 17.46 3.77 -18.28
C ALA A 66 18.09 4.14 -16.93
N LEU A 67 18.56 5.38 -16.83
CA LEU A 67 19.13 5.95 -15.62
C LEU A 67 18.07 6.54 -14.69
N SER A 68 16.89 6.87 -15.21
CA SER A 68 15.80 7.51 -14.47
C SER A 68 14.68 6.52 -14.15
N VAL A 69 14.10 6.67 -12.95
CA VAL A 69 12.96 5.89 -12.48
C VAL A 69 11.84 6.86 -12.08
N HIS A 70 10.65 6.66 -12.62
CA HIS A 70 9.46 7.44 -12.31
C HIS A 70 8.52 6.60 -11.45
N ILE A 71 8.09 7.14 -10.32
CA ILE A 71 7.16 6.46 -9.41
C ILE A 71 5.82 7.16 -9.48
N LYS A 72 4.77 6.41 -9.80
CA LYS A 72 3.38 6.89 -9.81
C LYS A 72 2.53 6.04 -8.87
N CYS A 73 1.87 6.69 -7.93
CA CYS A 73 0.97 6.03 -6.99
C CYS A 73 -0.45 6.59 -7.09
N LYS A 74 -1.45 5.74 -6.91
CA LYS A 74 -2.86 6.10 -6.73
C LYS A 74 -3.15 6.16 -5.24
N VAL A 75 -3.72 7.27 -4.78
CA VAL A 75 -4.10 7.49 -3.38
C VAL A 75 -5.62 7.54 -3.25
N GLU A 76 -6.10 7.11 -2.10
CA GLU A 76 -7.51 7.14 -1.70
C GLU A 76 -7.63 7.94 -0.41
N ILE A 77 -8.64 8.81 -0.34
CA ILE A 77 -8.96 9.62 0.82
C ILE A 77 -10.32 9.17 1.33
N CYS A 78 -10.41 8.85 2.61
CA CYS A 78 -11.58 8.23 3.22
C CYS A 78 -12.08 9.10 4.38
N ARG A 79 -13.40 9.34 4.46
CA ARG A 79 -13.99 10.21 5.50
C ARG A 79 -14.11 9.52 6.87
N HIS A 80 -14.17 8.19 6.90
CA HIS A 80 -14.42 7.42 8.12
C HIS A 80 -13.30 6.43 8.42
N GLY A 81 -12.09 6.75 7.98
CA GLY A 81 -10.98 5.80 7.95
C GLY A 81 -10.91 5.05 6.62
N CYS A 82 -9.70 4.75 6.18
CA CYS A 82 -9.48 3.84 5.06
C CYS A 82 -9.33 2.41 5.58
N LEU A 83 -9.66 1.43 4.74
CA LEU A 83 -9.22 0.04 4.95
C LEU A 83 -7.70 -0.01 5.08
N ASP A 84 -7.17 -1.05 5.72
CA ASP A 84 -5.73 -1.25 5.73
C ASP A 84 -5.22 -1.70 4.37
N HIS A 85 -3.93 -1.52 4.15
CA HIS A 85 -3.27 -2.05 2.97
C HIS A 85 -3.34 -3.57 2.99
N CYS A 86 -3.62 -4.15 1.83
CA CYS A 86 -3.70 -5.59 1.64
C CYS A 86 -4.80 -6.31 2.44
N GLN A 87 -5.91 -5.62 2.73
CA GLN A 87 -7.17 -6.27 3.10
C GLN A 87 -7.99 -6.54 1.84
N LEU A 88 -8.31 -7.81 1.57
CA LEU A 88 -9.23 -8.20 0.51
C LEU A 88 -10.63 -7.68 0.85
N GLN A 89 -11.31 -7.06 -0.12
CA GLN A 89 -12.75 -6.82 0.03
C GLN A 89 -13.46 -8.17 0.06
N PRO A 90 -14.46 -8.38 0.93
CA PRO A 90 -15.21 -9.65 1.04
C PRO A 90 -15.77 -10.16 -0.30
N GLU A 91 -16.02 -9.25 -1.26
CA GLU A 91 -16.51 -9.57 -2.60
C GLU A 91 -15.52 -10.34 -3.48
N GLN A 92 -14.22 -10.37 -3.14
CA GLN A 92 -13.20 -11.15 -3.84
C GLN A 92 -12.68 -12.35 -3.03
N ALA A 93 -13.34 -12.67 -1.90
CA ALA A 93 -13.00 -13.84 -1.08
C ALA A 93 -13.50 -15.17 -1.66
N GLY A 94 -14.22 -15.15 -2.80
CA GLY A 94 -14.80 -16.33 -3.44
C GLY A 94 -13.81 -17.31 -4.07
N ASP A 95 -12.55 -16.89 -4.31
CA ASP A 95 -11.52 -17.70 -4.99
C ASP A 95 -10.22 -17.82 -4.18
N ILE A 96 -10.27 -17.76 -2.84
CA ILE A 96 -9.08 -17.90 -2.00
C ILE A 96 -8.85 -19.38 -1.67
N ASN A 97 -7.68 -19.91 -2.08
CA ASN A 97 -7.17 -21.20 -1.59
C ASN A 97 -7.13 -21.19 -0.04
N PRO A 98 -7.62 -22.24 0.64
CA PRO A 98 -7.73 -22.28 2.10
C PRO A 98 -6.41 -22.18 2.87
N ASP A 99 -5.27 -22.18 2.17
CA ASP A 99 -3.93 -22.02 2.76
C ASP A 99 -3.56 -20.54 3.02
N LEU A 100 -4.23 -19.58 2.37
CA LEU A 100 -3.93 -18.14 2.54
C LEU A 100 -4.67 -17.48 3.71
N SER A 101 -5.67 -18.13 4.31
CA SER A 101 -6.43 -17.59 5.45
C SER A 101 -5.56 -17.34 6.70
N HIS A 102 -4.39 -17.99 6.79
CA HIS A 102 -3.42 -17.80 7.87
C HIS A 102 -2.63 -16.49 7.81
N TYR A 103 -2.58 -15.83 6.64
CA TYR A 103 -1.91 -14.52 6.50
C TYR A 103 -2.85 -13.33 6.70
N ILE A 104 -4.17 -13.56 6.68
CA ILE A 104 -5.20 -12.52 6.82
C ILE A 104 -5.47 -12.23 8.31
N ASN A 105 -5.32 -13.22 9.18
CA ASN A 105 -5.50 -13.09 10.63
C ASN A 105 -4.24 -13.58 11.36
N PRO A 106 -3.24 -12.73 11.63
CA PRO A 106 -2.18 -13.08 12.56
C PRO A 106 -2.79 -13.24 13.97
N PRO A 107 -2.57 -14.37 14.67
CA PRO A 107 -3.03 -14.51 16.04
C PRO A 107 -2.13 -13.66 16.94
N GLY A 108 -2.64 -12.54 17.47
CA GLY A 108 -1.87 -11.75 18.42
C GLY A 108 -2.30 -10.31 18.74
N GLU A 109 -3.59 -9.95 18.65
CA GLU A 109 -4.11 -8.75 19.33
C GLU A 109 -5.43 -9.09 20.04
N GLU A 110 -5.31 -9.88 21.11
CA GLU A 110 -6.28 -9.86 22.20
C GLU A 110 -5.64 -9.08 23.35
N GLY A 111 -6.37 -8.08 23.85
CA GLY A 111 -6.04 -7.38 25.09
C GLY A 111 -6.37 -8.21 26.32
#